data_AF-A0AAW5YYZ4-F1
#
_entry.id   AF-A0AAW5YYZ4-F1
#
_cell.length_a   1.000
_cell.length_b   1.000
_cell.length_c   1.000
_cell.angle_alpha   90.00
_cell.angle_beta   90.00
_cell.angle_gamma   90.00
#
_symmetry.space_group_name_H-M   'P 1'
#
loop_
_entity.id
_entity.type
_entity.pdbx_description
1 polymer ?
#
loop_
_entity_poly.entity_id
_entity_poly.type
_entity_poly.pdbx_seq_one_letter_code
_entity_poly.pdbx_strand_id
1 'polypeptide(L)'
;MTDPIRGPLCRYGISHQVTVTQGPIALKQGGKGLVMRTPIFIKKKGKKQFWGFAVVVMKIPQTVSSTAANLKSAGYSYELEKQVSPLNTSYKQVMQNGGLHEPITYSFTTADNSKWLLKLAPAKGWRYKKSNWFMGYIVIIDFKPTKRPIADCLADMEKYVFPEVNKD
;
A
#
# COMPACT_ATOMS: atom_id res chain seq x y z
N MET A 1 1.31 -19.23 22.94
CA MET A 1 1.41 -19.12 21.45
C MET A 1 0.91 -20.39 20.74
N THR A 2 -0.08 -21.06 21.30
CA THR A 2 -0.62 -22.33 20.80
C THR A 2 -1.75 -22.16 19.80
N ASP A 3 -2.27 -20.92 19.63
CA ASP A 3 -3.25 -20.60 18.59
C ASP A 3 -2.68 -20.98 17.21
N PRO A 4 -3.31 -21.91 16.47
CA PRO A 4 -2.77 -22.43 15.22
C PRO A 4 -2.80 -21.39 14.09
N ILE A 5 -3.68 -20.39 14.18
CA ILE A 5 -3.86 -19.37 13.14
C ILE A 5 -2.93 -18.18 13.38
N ARG A 6 -2.87 -17.69 14.62
CA ARG A 6 -2.10 -16.49 15.00
C ARG A 6 -0.68 -16.82 15.43
N GLY A 7 -0.47 -18.00 15.99
CA GLY A 7 0.80 -18.46 16.56
C GLY A 7 1.98 -18.42 15.58
N PRO A 8 1.86 -18.96 14.35
CA PRO A 8 2.96 -18.97 13.39
C PRO A 8 3.53 -17.58 13.10
N LEU A 9 2.65 -16.61 12.81
CA LEU A 9 3.06 -15.25 12.50
C LEU A 9 3.67 -14.53 13.71
N CYS A 10 3.12 -14.73 14.91
CA CYS A 10 3.71 -14.19 16.14
C CYS A 10 5.12 -14.75 16.40
N ARG A 11 5.32 -16.07 16.21
CA ARG A 11 6.64 -16.69 16.35
C ARG A 11 7.63 -16.13 15.34
N TYR A 12 7.21 -15.96 14.09
CA TYR A 12 8.01 -15.31 13.06
C TYR A 12 8.45 -13.90 13.49
N GLY A 13 7.52 -13.08 13.99
CA GLY A 13 7.83 -11.74 14.48
C GLY A 13 8.87 -11.76 15.62
N ILE A 14 8.77 -12.72 16.54
CA ILE A 14 9.73 -12.85 17.66
C ILE A 14 11.09 -13.31 17.21
N SER A 15 11.17 -14.36 16.39
CA SER A 15 12.45 -14.92 15.96
C SER A 15 13.24 -13.93 15.10
N HIS A 16 12.55 -13.12 14.30
CA HIS A 16 13.17 -12.10 13.45
C HIS A 16 13.22 -10.71 14.10
N GLN A 17 12.59 -10.53 15.27
CA GLN A 17 12.47 -9.25 15.97
C GLN A 17 11.87 -8.13 15.10
N VAL A 18 10.87 -8.47 14.29
CA VAL A 18 10.20 -7.53 13.38
C VAL A 18 8.74 -7.36 13.76
N THR A 19 8.20 -6.17 13.46
CA THR A 19 6.75 -5.96 13.46
C THR A 19 6.12 -6.82 12.37
N VAL A 20 5.03 -7.51 12.71
CA VAL A 20 4.25 -8.32 11.77
C VAL A 20 2.83 -7.79 11.65
N THR A 21 2.33 -7.67 10.43
CA THR A 21 0.95 -7.25 10.18
C THR A 21 0.15 -8.36 9.53
N GLN A 22 -0.95 -8.72 10.18
CA GLN A 22 -1.90 -9.71 9.72
C GLN A 22 -3.13 -9.05 9.12
N GLY A 23 -3.58 -9.56 7.98
CA GLY A 23 -4.88 -9.26 7.42
C GLY A 23 -4.83 -8.71 6.00
N PRO A 24 -5.97 -8.28 5.46
CA PRO A 24 -7.24 -8.04 6.17
C PRO A 24 -7.92 -9.30 6.76
N ILE A 25 -8.42 -9.21 7.99
CA ILE A 25 -9.16 -10.29 8.69
C ILE A 25 -10.45 -9.76 9.34
N ALA A 26 -11.43 -10.66 9.56
CA ALA A 26 -12.61 -10.33 10.35
C ALA A 26 -12.23 -10.08 11.82
N LEU A 27 -12.74 -8.99 12.39
CA LEU A 27 -12.53 -8.64 13.80
C LEU A 27 -13.66 -9.20 14.66
N LYS A 28 -13.33 -9.63 15.88
CA LYS A 28 -14.36 -10.07 16.86
C LYS A 28 -15.38 -8.99 17.19
N GLN A 29 -14.97 -7.73 17.12
CA GLN A 29 -15.81 -6.55 17.38
C GLN A 29 -16.71 -6.18 16.18
N GLY A 30 -16.68 -6.98 15.10
CA GLY A 30 -17.35 -6.69 13.84
C GLY A 30 -16.45 -5.95 12.85
N GLY A 31 -16.76 -6.11 11.56
CA GLY A 31 -16.01 -5.52 10.46
C GLY A 31 -14.68 -6.23 10.15
N LYS A 32 -13.86 -5.57 9.32
CA LYS A 32 -12.53 -6.05 8.91
C LYS A 32 -11.43 -5.15 9.50
N GLY A 33 -10.26 -5.73 9.72
CA GLY A 33 -9.11 -5.00 10.23
C GLY A 33 -7.77 -5.59 9.86
N LEU A 34 -6.74 -4.78 10.06
CA LEU A 34 -5.34 -5.16 10.02
C LEU A 34 -4.81 -5.15 11.44
N VAL A 35 -4.11 -6.21 11.83
CA VAL A 35 -3.56 -6.36 13.18
C VAL A 35 -2.05 -6.36 13.10
N MET A 36 -1.44 -5.29 13.60
CA MET A 36 0.01 -5.13 13.70
C MET A 36 0.48 -5.60 15.07
N ARG A 37 1.59 -6.32 15.12
CA ARG A 37 2.17 -6.85 16.36
C ARG A 37 3.66 -6.58 16.37
N THR A 38 4.11 -5.76 17.31
CA THR A 38 5.52 -5.45 17.52
C THR A 38 6.03 -6.20 18.75
N PRO A 39 6.99 -7.12 18.62
CA PRO A 39 7.51 -7.87 19.75
C PRO A 39 8.32 -6.96 20.68
N ILE A 40 7.99 -6.97 21.96
CA ILE A 40 8.70 -6.24 23.01
C ILE A 40 9.61 -7.21 23.76
N PHE A 41 10.85 -6.78 23.95
CA PHE A 41 11.85 -7.52 24.69
C PHE A 41 12.36 -6.69 25.85
N ILE A 42 12.52 -7.32 27.01
CA ILE A 42 13.10 -6.70 28.20
C ILE A 42 14.44 -7.36 28.53
N LYS A 43 15.33 -6.63 29.20
CA LYS A 43 16.57 -7.20 29.72
C LYS A 43 16.31 -7.76 31.12
N LYS A 44 16.58 -9.05 31.32
CA LYS A 44 16.61 -9.69 32.63
C LYS A 44 17.95 -10.39 32.81
N LYS A 45 18.68 -10.04 33.87
CA LYS A 45 20.03 -10.57 34.16
C LYS A 45 20.97 -10.48 32.94
N GLY A 46 20.97 -9.33 32.27
CA GLY A 46 21.79 -9.08 31.07
C GLY A 46 21.30 -9.75 29.77
N LYS A 47 20.33 -10.67 29.82
CA LYS A 47 19.80 -11.35 28.63
C LYS A 47 18.52 -10.71 28.13
N LYS A 48 18.41 -10.52 26.81
CA LYS A 48 17.19 -10.06 26.14
C LYS A 48 16.17 -11.21 26.16
N GLN A 49 15.02 -10.98 26.79
CA GLN A 49 13.93 -11.95 26.88
C GLN A 49 12.66 -11.34 26.28
N PHE A 50 11.95 -12.14 25.49
CA PHE A 50 10.63 -11.75 24.99
C PHE A 50 9.68 -11.51 26.17
N TRP A 51 9.01 -10.36 26.18
CA TRP A 51 8.06 -10.00 27.22
C TRP A 51 6.61 -10.11 26.74
N GLY A 52 6.33 -9.60 25.54
CA GLY A 52 4.98 -9.53 25.00
C GLY A 52 4.94 -8.79 23.67
N PHE A 53 3.75 -8.43 23.20
CA PHE A 53 3.56 -7.62 21.99
C PHE A 53 2.89 -6.30 22.34
N ALA A 54 3.34 -5.21 21.71
CA ALA A 54 2.44 -4.09 21.43
C ALA A 54 1.56 -4.47 20.23
N VAL A 55 0.25 -4.27 20.35
CA VAL A 55 -0.71 -4.64 19.31
C VAL A 55 -1.53 -3.43 18.90
N VAL A 56 -1.56 -3.16 17.60
CA VAL A 56 -2.41 -2.13 17.00
C VAL A 56 -3.43 -2.80 16.09
N VAL A 57 -4.70 -2.42 16.21
CA VAL A 57 -5.78 -2.89 15.36
C VAL A 57 -6.29 -1.72 14.53
N MET A 58 -5.99 -1.73 13.23
CA MET A 58 -6.52 -0.73 12.29
C MET A 58 -7.82 -1.23 11.69
N LYS A 59 -8.90 -0.48 11.87
CA LYS A 59 -10.20 -0.80 11.28
C LYS A 59 -10.23 -0.31 9.84
N ILE A 60 -10.57 -1.20 8.92
CA ILE A 60 -10.69 -0.85 7.50
C ILE A 60 -12.17 -0.92 7.06
N PRO A 61 -12.62 -0.02 6.18
CA PRO A 61 -11.84 1.01 5.48
C PRO A 61 -11.67 2.33 6.28
N GLN A 62 -12.18 2.42 7.51
CA GLN A 62 -12.27 3.66 8.28
C GLN A 62 -10.92 4.39 8.45
N THR A 63 -9.84 3.69 8.81
CA THR A 63 -8.50 4.28 9.02
C THR A 63 -7.89 4.90 7.77
N VAL A 64 -8.32 4.47 6.59
CA VAL A 64 -7.78 4.90 5.28
C VAL A 64 -8.83 5.64 4.43
N SER A 65 -9.94 6.03 5.06
CA SER A 65 -11.10 6.64 4.39
C SER A 65 -10.80 8.01 3.79
N SER A 66 -9.96 8.83 4.41
CA SER A 66 -9.55 10.14 3.88
C SER A 66 -8.71 9.99 2.61
N THR A 67 -7.74 9.10 2.60
CA THR A 67 -6.94 8.79 1.39
C THR A 67 -7.81 8.24 0.27
N ALA A 68 -8.74 7.34 0.60
CA ALA A 68 -9.75 6.84 -0.32
C ALA A 68 -10.63 7.96 -0.92
N ALA A 69 -11.08 8.90 -0.09
CA ALA A 69 -11.86 10.05 -0.52
C ALA A 69 -11.06 10.94 -1.49
N ASN A 70 -9.78 11.18 -1.20
CA ASN A 70 -8.90 11.99 -2.06
C ASN A 70 -8.69 11.35 -3.44
N LEU A 71 -8.49 10.03 -3.51
CA LEU A 71 -8.37 9.31 -4.80
C LEU A 71 -9.66 9.41 -5.61
N LYS A 72 -10.81 9.28 -4.94
CA LYS A 72 -12.12 9.42 -5.57
C LYS A 72 -12.35 10.85 -6.08
N SER A 73 -12.06 11.87 -5.28
CA SER A 73 -12.22 13.28 -5.68
C SER A 73 -11.29 13.67 -6.82
N ALA A 74 -10.11 13.06 -6.89
CA ALA A 74 -9.18 13.20 -8.01
C ALA A 74 -9.64 12.46 -9.29
N GLY A 75 -10.78 11.75 -9.26
CA GLY A 75 -11.38 11.11 -10.43
C GLY A 75 -10.84 9.71 -10.72
N TYR A 76 -10.25 9.02 -9.74
CA TYR A 76 -9.74 7.65 -9.91
C TYR A 76 -10.68 6.60 -9.30
N SER A 77 -10.84 5.50 -10.04
CA SER A 77 -11.17 4.19 -9.48
C SER A 77 -9.89 3.56 -8.92
N TYR A 78 -10.01 2.82 -7.83
CA TYR A 78 -8.85 2.21 -7.18
C TYR A 78 -9.18 0.88 -6.52
N GLU A 79 -8.14 0.06 -6.35
CA GLU A 79 -8.16 -1.11 -5.49
C GLU A 79 -6.83 -1.16 -4.73
N LEU A 80 -6.91 -1.29 -3.40
CA LEU A 80 -5.74 -1.49 -2.55
C LEU A 80 -5.78 -2.92 -2.04
N GLU A 81 -4.72 -3.66 -2.31
CA GLU A 81 -4.51 -5.01 -1.83
C GLU A 81 -3.27 -5.07 -0.93
N LYS A 82 -3.30 -6.01 0.01
CA LYS A 82 -2.18 -6.30 0.89
C LYS A 82 -1.84 -7.78 0.81
N GLN A 83 -0.54 -8.08 0.81
CA GLN A 83 -0.07 -9.43 1.10
C GLN A 83 -0.49 -9.82 2.53
N VAL A 84 -1.17 -10.96 2.68
CA VAL A 84 -1.80 -11.39 3.94
C VAL A 84 -0.82 -11.37 5.11
N SER A 85 0.40 -11.89 4.89
CA SER A 85 1.51 -11.81 5.84
C SER A 85 2.83 -12.24 5.16
N PRO A 86 4.00 -12.07 5.80
CA PRO A 86 5.25 -12.66 5.30
C PRO A 86 5.21 -14.18 5.07
N LEU A 87 4.35 -14.90 5.81
CA LEU A 87 4.18 -16.35 5.70
C LEU A 87 3.12 -16.76 4.67
N ASN A 88 2.34 -15.81 4.16
CA ASN A 88 1.29 -16.06 3.17
C ASN A 88 1.35 -14.97 2.09
N THR A 89 1.88 -15.34 0.93
CA THR A 89 2.15 -14.46 -0.21
C THR A 89 0.92 -14.08 -1.02
N SER A 90 -0.26 -14.61 -0.69
CA SER A 90 -1.50 -14.19 -1.35
C SER A 90 -1.84 -12.74 -1.02
N TYR A 91 -2.38 -12.04 -2.01
CA TYR A 91 -2.91 -10.69 -1.86
C TYR A 91 -4.40 -10.74 -1.56
N LYS A 92 -4.85 -9.86 -0.68
CA LYS A 92 -6.25 -9.68 -0.33
C LYS A 92 -6.63 -8.21 -0.39
N GLN A 93 -7.79 -7.96 -0.97
CA GLN A 93 -8.39 -6.63 -1.08
C GLN A 93 -8.66 -6.03 0.30
N VAL A 94 -8.10 -4.84 0.53
CA VAL A 94 -8.28 -4.00 1.72
C VAL A 94 -9.38 -2.97 1.47
N MET A 95 -9.40 -2.36 0.28
CA MET A 95 -10.43 -1.41 -0.13
C MET A 95 -10.52 -1.32 -1.65
N GLN A 96 -11.66 -0.86 -2.14
CA GLN A 96 -11.91 -0.63 -3.55
C GLN A 96 -12.94 0.47 -3.74
N ASN A 97 -12.84 1.19 -4.84
CA ASN A 97 -13.87 2.10 -5.34
C ASN A 97 -13.94 2.02 -6.87
N GLY A 98 -15.12 1.77 -7.40
CA GLY A 98 -15.38 1.71 -8.83
C GLY A 98 -14.83 0.47 -9.55
N GLY A 99 -15.12 0.38 -10.85
CA GLY A 99 -14.54 -0.61 -11.73
C GLY A 99 -13.16 -0.20 -12.22
N LEU A 100 -12.25 -1.16 -12.34
CA LEU A 100 -10.91 -0.97 -12.87
C LEU A 100 -10.86 -1.52 -14.30
N HIS A 101 -10.74 -0.62 -15.29
CA HIS A 101 -10.46 -0.97 -16.68
C HIS A 101 -9.00 -0.64 -16.98
N GLU A 102 -8.21 -1.65 -17.35
CA GLU A 102 -6.77 -1.50 -17.63
C GLU A 102 -6.02 -0.70 -16.55
N PRO A 103 -6.05 -1.13 -15.27
CA PRO A 103 -5.44 -0.36 -14.20
C PRO A 103 -3.92 -0.38 -14.26
N ILE A 104 -3.31 0.74 -13.88
CA ILE A 104 -1.88 0.79 -13.53
C ILE A 104 -1.73 0.23 -12.12
N THR A 105 -0.81 -0.71 -11.93
CA THR A 105 -0.53 -1.31 -10.62
C THR A 105 0.81 -0.82 -10.10
N TYR A 106 0.80 -0.21 -8.91
CA TYR A 106 1.98 0.19 -8.17
C TYR A 106 2.20 -0.73 -6.98
N SER A 107 3.40 -1.30 -6.85
CA SER A 107 3.77 -2.13 -5.70
C SER A 107 4.66 -1.34 -4.75
N PHE A 108 4.37 -1.43 -3.45
CA PHE A 108 5.17 -0.78 -2.41
C PHE A 108 5.25 -1.63 -1.13
N THR A 109 6.22 -1.31 -0.29
CA THR A 109 6.46 -1.99 0.98
C THR A 109 6.43 -0.97 2.11
N THR A 110 5.77 -1.30 3.22
CA THR A 110 5.68 -0.45 4.41
C THR A 110 6.78 -0.78 5.43
N ALA A 111 6.97 0.06 6.46
CA ALA A 111 8.05 -0.10 7.44
C ALA A 111 8.04 -1.43 8.23
N ASP A 112 6.89 -2.11 8.28
CA ASP A 112 6.72 -3.45 8.85
C ASP A 112 7.04 -4.58 7.84
N ASN A 113 7.66 -4.26 6.71
CA ASN A 113 7.91 -5.15 5.57
C ASN A 113 6.65 -5.77 4.95
N SER A 114 5.46 -5.19 5.18
CA SER A 114 4.26 -5.62 4.48
C SER A 114 4.28 -5.13 3.04
N LYS A 115 3.96 -6.03 2.09
CA LYS A 115 3.83 -5.70 0.67
C LYS A 115 2.40 -5.34 0.31
N TRP A 116 2.27 -4.35 -0.54
CA TRP A 116 0.99 -3.76 -0.96
C TRP A 116 0.96 -3.56 -2.47
N LEU A 117 -0.24 -3.65 -3.04
CA LEU A 117 -0.52 -3.32 -4.43
C LEU A 117 -1.61 -2.25 -4.45
N LEU A 118 -1.32 -1.12 -5.07
CA LEU A 118 -2.29 -0.08 -5.37
C LEU A 118 -2.58 -0.11 -6.88
N LYS A 119 -3.80 -0.48 -7.24
CA LYS A 119 -4.30 -0.44 -8.60
C LYS A 119 -5.09 0.86 -8.80
N LEU A 120 -4.83 1.59 -9.87
CA LEU A 120 -5.47 2.86 -10.20
C LEU A 120 -5.93 2.86 -11.65
N ALA A 121 -7.12 3.39 -11.90
CA ALA A 121 -7.62 3.70 -13.24
C ALA A 121 -8.44 4.99 -13.21
N PRO A 122 -8.37 5.86 -14.22
CA PRO A 122 -9.29 7.00 -14.32
C PRO A 122 -10.73 6.49 -14.35
N ALA A 123 -11.61 7.05 -13.51
CA ALA A 123 -12.99 6.58 -13.40
C ALA A 123 -13.79 6.76 -14.71
N LYS A 124 -13.38 7.70 -15.56
CA LYS A 124 -13.95 7.97 -16.89
C LYS A 124 -13.19 7.26 -18.03
N GLY A 125 -12.27 6.36 -17.71
CA GLY A 125 -11.42 5.66 -18.66
C GLY A 125 -10.22 6.47 -19.15
N TRP A 126 -9.28 5.78 -19.79
CA TRP A 126 -8.09 6.38 -20.38
C TRP A 126 -8.47 7.22 -21.60
N ARG A 127 -8.25 8.54 -21.55
CA ARG A 127 -8.48 9.42 -22.71
C ARG A 127 -7.30 9.35 -23.65
N TYR A 128 -7.36 8.46 -24.65
CA TYR A 128 -6.41 8.48 -25.76
C TYR A 128 -6.86 9.52 -26.80
N LYS A 129 -6.15 10.66 -26.92
CA LYS A 129 -6.37 11.60 -28.03
C LYS A 129 -5.72 11.01 -29.30
N LYS A 130 -6.55 10.53 -30.23
CA LYS A 130 -6.14 9.92 -31.50
C LYS A 130 -5.36 10.84 -32.47
N SER A 131 -5.13 12.13 -32.16
CA SER A 131 -4.49 13.08 -33.09
C SER A 131 -2.97 13.20 -32.97
N ASN A 132 -2.29 12.38 -32.17
CA ASN A 132 -0.82 12.45 -32.01
C ASN A 132 -0.13 11.09 -32.18
N TRP A 133 -0.46 10.39 -33.27
CA TRP A 133 0.22 9.14 -33.68
C TRP A 133 1.75 9.28 -33.83
N PHE A 134 2.28 10.50 -33.96
CA PHE A 134 3.72 10.75 -34.10
C PHE A 134 4.53 10.85 -32.79
N MET A 135 3.93 10.84 -31.59
CA MET A 135 4.67 10.96 -30.32
C MET A 135 4.96 9.62 -29.61
N GLY A 136 4.61 8.47 -30.22
CA GLY A 136 4.80 7.15 -29.63
C GLY A 136 6.25 6.67 -29.55
N TYR A 137 7.17 7.25 -30.32
CA TYR A 137 8.55 6.79 -30.40
C TYR A 137 9.50 7.42 -29.37
N ILE A 138 9.16 8.57 -28.77
CA ILE A 138 10.07 9.29 -27.86
C ILE A 138 10.06 8.68 -26.44
N VAL A 139 8.93 8.12 -25.97
CA VAL A 139 8.82 7.65 -24.57
C VAL A 139 9.53 6.31 -24.34
N ILE A 140 9.73 5.48 -25.37
CA ILE A 140 10.34 4.15 -25.20
C ILE A 140 11.87 4.23 -25.07
N ILE A 141 12.52 5.31 -25.51
CA ILE A 141 14.00 5.39 -25.55
C ILE A 141 14.60 5.96 -24.25
N ASP A 142 13.85 6.73 -23.46
CA ASP A 142 14.39 7.41 -22.27
C ASP A 142 14.09 6.76 -20.91
N PHE A 143 13.34 5.65 -20.84
CA PHE A 143 13.21 4.90 -19.58
C PHE A 143 14.44 4.01 -19.31
N LYS A 144 15.63 4.59 -19.42
CA LYS A 144 16.84 4.06 -18.80
C LYS A 144 16.74 4.45 -17.31
N PRO A 145 16.78 3.49 -16.36
CA PRO A 145 16.55 3.79 -14.95
C PRO A 145 17.65 4.73 -14.45
N THR A 146 17.34 6.01 -14.35
CA THR A 146 18.24 7.01 -13.78
C THR A 146 17.98 7.07 -12.28
N LYS A 147 19.07 6.93 -11.51
CA LYS A 147 19.09 6.99 -10.05
C LYS A 147 18.86 8.44 -9.56
N ARG A 148 17.73 9.05 -9.88
CA ARG A 148 17.41 10.42 -9.41
C ARG A 148 16.54 10.39 -8.15
N PRO A 149 16.73 11.33 -7.22
CA PRO A 149 15.92 11.42 -6.00
C PRO A 149 14.44 11.71 -6.31
N ILE A 150 13.55 11.15 -5.49
CA ILE A 150 12.08 11.21 -5.63
C ILE A 150 11.54 12.66 -5.71
N ALA A 151 12.24 13.63 -5.13
CA ALA A 151 11.85 15.05 -5.17
C ALA A 151 11.83 15.64 -6.59
N ASP A 152 12.76 15.22 -7.44
CA ASP A 152 12.86 15.74 -8.81
C ASP A 152 11.75 15.16 -9.70
N CYS A 153 11.34 13.91 -9.44
CA CYS A 153 10.24 13.27 -10.16
C CYS A 153 8.87 13.88 -9.82
N LEU A 154 8.71 14.45 -8.62
CA LEU A 154 7.47 15.12 -8.19
C LEU A 154 7.32 16.49 -8.86
N ALA A 155 8.41 17.24 -9.05
CA ALA A 155 8.40 18.52 -9.76
C ALA A 155 8.00 18.38 -11.23
N ASP A 156 8.45 17.31 -11.90
CA ASP A 156 8.03 17.01 -13.27
C ASP A 156 6.56 16.59 -13.36
N MET A 157 6.03 15.88 -12.36
CA MET A 157 4.60 15.55 -12.32
C MET A 157 3.70 16.78 -12.12
N GLU A 158 4.10 17.78 -11.32
CA GLU A 158 3.33 19.02 -11.14
C GLU A 158 3.19 19.81 -12.45
N LYS A 159 4.23 19.83 -13.29
CA LYS A 159 4.23 20.52 -14.59
C LYS A 159 3.23 19.95 -15.61
N TYR A 160 2.89 18.67 -15.51
CA TYR A 160 1.97 18.01 -16.47
C TYR A 160 0.54 17.87 -15.95
N VAL A 161 0.31 18.03 -14.65
CA VAL A 161 -1.02 17.84 -14.02
C VAL A 161 -1.79 19.16 -13.86
N PHE A 162 -1.11 20.30 -13.78
CA PHE A 162 -1.75 21.61 -13.66
C PHE A 162 -1.34 22.52 -14.84
N PRO A 163 -2.16 22.64 -15.90
CA PRO A 163 -1.94 23.74 -16.85
C PRO A 163 -2.23 25.06 -16.13
N GLU A 164 -1.34 26.04 -16.31
CA GLU A 164 -1.55 27.41 -15.83
C GLU A 164 -2.95 27.89 -16.21
N VAL A 165 -3.73 28.25 -15.19
CA VAL A 165 -4.96 29.01 -15.39
C VAL A 165 -4.50 30.39 -15.83
N ASN A 166 -4.61 30.67 -17.14
CA ASN A 166 -4.44 32.00 -17.70
C ASN A 166 -5.19 33.01 -16.84
N LYS A 167 -4.44 33.95 -16.25
CA LYS A 167 -4.98 35.25 -15.86
C LYS A 167 -4.67 36.20 -17.01
N ASP A 168 -5.76 36.66 -17.60
CA ASP A 168 -5.94 37.76 -18.56
C ASP A 168 -5.44 37.54 -19.99
#